data_AF-L1IG83-F1
#
_entry.id   AF-L1IG83-F1
#
_cell.length_a   1.000
_cell.length_b   1.000
_cell.length_c   1.000
_cell.angle_alpha   90.00
_cell.angle_beta   90.00
_cell.angle_gamma   90.00
#
_symmetry.space_group_name_H-M   'P 1'
#
loop_
_entity.id
_entity.type
_entity.pdbx_description
1 polymer ?
#
loop_
_entity_poly.entity_id
_entity_poly.type
_entity_poly.pdbx_seq_one_letter_code
_entity_poly.pdbx_strand_id
1 'polypeptide(L)'
;MDRFVEMFLRGEALRGMLLYMCNSCTVEINDPITHTLCTFMTTPVSLCVTKTGLAPLKDCNMAILPFGCMTPEQKAFLNGAINEMQAGGLATLSTQMGGGGMAQLNYRGPKRYLPAEDVLTQFCAAVRCSGSHLGPEIKDNVCNIVIQRVCSMVHVPRSTLAAISKESCVLRECAEASAAYSVSSSGPPTGS
;
A
#
# COMPACT_ATOMS: atom_id res chain seq x y z
N MET A 1 0.20 -11.73 13.49
CA MET A 1 0.02 -11.45 12.04
C MET A 1 -1.17 -10.55 11.76
N ASP A 2 -2.34 -10.73 12.40
CA ASP A 2 -3.51 -9.87 12.16
C ASP A 2 -3.23 -8.39 12.41
N ARG A 3 -2.73 -8.07 13.61
CA ARG A 3 -2.34 -6.70 13.97
C ARG A 3 -1.28 -6.09 13.04
N PHE A 4 -0.40 -6.91 12.48
CA PHE A 4 0.58 -6.44 11.49
C PHE A 4 -0.10 -6.01 10.19
N VAL A 5 -1.00 -6.85 9.67
CA VAL A 5 -1.79 -6.54 8.47
C VAL A 5 -2.62 -5.29 8.68
N GLU A 6 -3.30 -5.19 9.82
CA GLU A 6 -4.11 -4.03 10.17
C GLU A 6 -3.30 -2.73 10.22
N MET A 7 -2.11 -2.77 10.80
CA MET A 7 -1.29 -1.58 11.03
C MET A 7 -0.48 -1.12 9.81
N PHE A 8 -0.06 -2.05 8.93
CA PHE A 8 0.83 -1.74 7.81
C PHE A 8 0.20 -1.96 6.44
N LEU A 9 -0.76 -2.87 6.33
CA LEU A 9 -1.27 -3.39 5.06
C LEU A 9 -2.79 -3.21 4.92
N ARG A 10 -3.33 -2.18 5.58
CA ARG A 10 -4.70 -1.70 5.39
C ARG A 10 -4.77 -0.19 5.33
N GLY A 11 -5.87 0.31 4.77
CA GLY A 11 -6.21 1.73 4.73
C GLY A 11 -5.07 2.62 4.22
N GLU A 12 -4.86 3.74 4.90
CA GLU A 12 -3.86 4.74 4.50
C GLU A 12 -2.42 4.23 4.55
N ALA A 13 -2.10 3.30 5.45
CA ALA A 13 -0.77 2.70 5.53
C ALA A 13 -0.47 1.88 4.27
N LEU A 14 -1.42 1.05 3.83
CA LEU A 14 -1.30 0.33 2.56
C LEU A 14 -1.19 1.29 1.39
N ARG A 15 -2.04 2.34 1.35
CA ARG A 15 -2.00 3.37 0.31
C ARG A 15 -0.62 4.03 0.21
N GLY A 16 -0.07 4.47 1.33
CA GLY A 16 1.26 5.11 1.39
C GLY A 16 2.36 4.15 0.95
N MET A 17 2.27 2.89 1.35
CA MET A 17 3.21 1.86 0.94
C MET A 17 3.15 1.57 -0.56
N LEU A 18 1.95 1.41 -1.13
CA LEU A 18 1.77 1.21 -2.57
C LEU A 18 2.36 2.39 -3.36
N LEU A 19 2.06 3.62 -2.96
CA LEU A 19 2.62 4.82 -3.58
C LEU A 19 4.15 4.82 -3.52
N TYR A 20 4.73 4.56 -2.35
CA TYR A 20 6.17 4.51 -2.21
C TYR A 20 6.80 3.45 -3.13
N MET A 21 6.24 2.24 -3.20
CA MET A 21 6.78 1.16 -4.04
C MET A 21 6.66 1.45 -5.52
N CYS A 22 5.51 1.97 -5.97
CA CYS A 22 5.34 2.39 -7.36
C CYS A 22 6.39 3.42 -7.81
N ASN A 23 6.83 4.30 -6.89
CA ASN A 23 7.81 5.34 -7.18
C ASN A 23 9.28 4.92 -6.89
N SER A 24 9.49 3.79 -6.21
CA SER A 24 10.83 3.31 -5.82
C SER A 24 11.23 2.02 -6.53
N CYS A 25 10.48 1.62 -7.57
CA CYS A 25 10.81 0.46 -8.39
C CYS A 25 12.16 0.63 -9.10
N THR A 26 12.85 -0.49 -9.32
CA THR A 26 14.10 -0.51 -10.08
C THR A 26 13.84 -0.16 -11.55
N VAL A 27 14.86 0.38 -12.21
CA VAL A 27 14.81 0.76 -13.64
C VAL A 27 14.53 -0.41 -14.59
N GLU A 28 14.65 -1.65 -14.12
CA GLU A 28 14.39 -2.86 -14.88
C GLU A 28 12.89 -3.17 -14.99
N ILE A 29 12.06 -2.56 -14.14
CA ILE A 29 10.60 -2.78 -14.14
C ILE A 29 9.94 -1.78 -15.11
N ASN A 30 9.54 -2.27 -16.29
CA ASN A 30 8.90 -1.46 -17.33
C ASN A 30 7.53 -0.89 -16.92
N ASP A 31 6.74 -1.62 -16.12
CA ASP A 31 5.45 -1.16 -15.57
C ASP A 31 5.47 -1.28 -14.03
N PRO A 32 6.03 -0.27 -13.34
CA PRO A 32 6.22 -0.32 -11.90
C PRO A 32 4.91 -0.34 -11.12
N ILE A 33 3.86 0.26 -11.67
CA ILE A 33 2.53 0.31 -11.04
C ILE A 33 1.91 -1.09 -11.08
N THR A 34 1.75 -1.66 -12.27
CA THR A 34 1.10 -2.97 -12.40
C THR A 34 1.91 -4.05 -11.69
N HIS A 35 3.24 -4.01 -11.81
CA HIS A 35 4.13 -4.93 -11.10
C HIS A 35 3.95 -4.85 -9.58
N THR A 36 3.93 -3.65 -9.01
CA THR A 36 3.74 -3.44 -7.56
C THR A 36 2.41 -4.02 -7.11
N LEU A 37 1.31 -3.68 -7.78
CA LEU A 37 -0.02 -4.16 -7.40
C LEU A 37 -0.09 -5.69 -7.46
N CYS A 38 0.35 -6.29 -8.57
CA CYS A 38 0.41 -7.75 -8.71
C CYS A 38 1.24 -8.37 -7.59
N THR A 39 2.41 -7.81 -7.28
CA THR A 39 3.28 -8.29 -6.18
C THR A 39 2.54 -8.29 -4.85
N PHE A 40 1.81 -7.24 -4.50
CA PHE A 40 1.04 -7.18 -3.25
C PHE A 40 -0.10 -8.20 -3.19
N MET A 41 -0.70 -8.54 -4.33
CA MET A 41 -1.79 -9.53 -4.40
C MET A 41 -1.31 -10.98 -4.43
N THR A 42 -0.17 -11.25 -5.11
CA THR A 42 0.30 -12.62 -5.36
C THR A 42 1.41 -13.06 -4.42
N THR A 43 1.98 -12.15 -3.62
CA THR A 43 3.08 -12.47 -2.72
C THR A 43 2.57 -12.61 -1.28
N PRO A 44 2.89 -13.71 -0.57
CA PRO A 44 2.47 -13.87 0.81
C PRO A 44 2.99 -12.74 1.70
N VAL A 45 2.14 -12.25 2.59
CA VAL A 45 2.51 -11.32 3.65
C VAL A 45 3.53 -11.97 4.58
N SER A 46 4.60 -11.25 4.87
CA SER A 46 5.67 -11.66 5.78
C SER A 46 6.12 -10.47 6.61
N LEU A 47 6.55 -10.70 7.85
CA LEU A 47 7.21 -9.67 8.64
C LEU A 47 8.72 -9.86 8.49
N CYS A 48 9.33 -9.08 7.61
CA CYS A 48 10.79 -9.05 7.43
C CYS A 48 11.32 -7.67 7.77
N VAL A 49 12.28 -7.59 8.69
CA VAL A 49 12.93 -6.34 9.07
C VAL A 49 14.32 -6.32 8.46
N THR A 50 14.66 -5.25 7.76
CA THR A 50 15.98 -5.00 7.19
C THR A 50 16.67 -3.87 7.98
N LYS A 51 17.92 -3.56 7.61
CA LYS A 51 18.65 -2.41 8.17
C LYS A 51 17.96 -1.07 7.86
N THR A 52 17.19 -0.97 6.79
CA THR A 52 16.63 0.29 6.28
C THR A 52 15.12 0.42 6.50
N GLY A 53 14.41 -0.69 6.72
CA GLY A 53 12.97 -0.64 6.89
C GLY A 53 12.30 -2.01 7.03
N LEU A 54 11.00 -2.01 6.77
CA LEU A 54 10.14 -3.19 6.79
C LEU A 54 9.93 -3.70 5.36
N ALA A 55 10.25 -4.97 5.11
CA ALA A 55 9.82 -5.71 3.92
C ALA A 55 8.58 -6.57 4.29
N PRO A 56 7.37 -6.19 3.84
CA PRO A 56 6.13 -6.81 4.30
C PRO A 56 5.69 -8.02 3.46
N LEU A 57 6.47 -8.39 2.45
CA LEU A 57 6.15 -9.44 1.49
C LEU A 57 7.28 -10.46 1.44
N LYS A 58 6.91 -11.74 1.41
CA LYS A 58 7.87 -12.84 1.40
C LYS A 58 8.69 -12.82 0.11
N ASP A 59 10.00 -13.00 0.24
CA ASP A 59 10.95 -13.10 -0.89
C ASP A 59 10.99 -11.86 -1.81
N CYS A 60 10.32 -10.76 -1.43
CA CYS A 60 10.30 -9.50 -2.15
C CYS A 60 11.15 -8.45 -1.42
N ASN A 61 12.47 -8.54 -1.60
CA ASN A 61 13.43 -7.67 -0.92
C ASN A 61 13.45 -6.22 -1.46
N MET A 62 12.74 -5.94 -2.54
CA MET A 62 12.65 -4.59 -3.11
C MET A 62 11.52 -3.76 -2.49
N ALA A 63 10.53 -4.41 -1.90
CA ALA A 63 9.38 -3.75 -1.29
C ALA A 63 9.69 -3.33 0.16
N ILE A 64 10.65 -2.42 0.38
CA ILE A 64 11.05 -1.98 1.73
C ILE A 64 10.41 -0.63 2.08
N LEU A 65 9.48 -0.61 3.04
CA LEU A 65 8.96 0.63 3.63
C LEU A 65 10.01 1.20 4.60
N PRO A 66 10.61 2.37 4.34
CA PRO A 66 11.66 2.91 5.20
C PRO A 66 11.13 3.26 6.59
N PHE A 67 11.96 3.12 7.62
CA PHE A 67 11.57 3.52 8.99
C PHE A 67 11.23 5.02 9.07
N GLY A 68 11.81 5.86 8.22
CA GLY A 68 11.48 7.29 8.15
C GLY A 68 10.02 7.56 7.79
N CYS A 69 9.37 6.66 7.05
CA CYS A 69 7.99 6.79 6.60
C CYS A 69 6.96 6.22 7.60
N MET A 70 7.41 5.58 8.68
CA MET A 70 6.52 4.94 9.65
C MET A 70 6.11 5.89 10.78
N THR A 71 4.86 5.75 11.23
CA THR A 71 4.36 6.45 12.41
C THR A 71 5.07 5.97 13.68
N PRO A 72 5.05 6.76 14.78
CA PRO A 72 5.59 6.32 16.06
C PRO A 72 4.96 5.01 16.57
N GLU A 73 3.66 4.81 16.35
CA GLU A 73 2.96 3.59 16.73
C GLU A 73 3.45 2.37 15.94
N GLN A 74 3.62 2.51 14.63
CA GLN A 74 4.18 1.48 13.75
C GLN A 74 5.59 1.07 14.20
N LYS A 75 6.44 2.04 14.55
CA LYS A 75 7.79 1.79 15.06
C LYS A 75 7.76 1.05 16.40
N ALA A 76 6.89 1.47 17.32
CA ALA A 76 6.72 0.82 18.61
C ALA A 76 6.28 -0.64 18.45
N PHE A 77 5.33 -0.91 17.54
CA PHE A 77 4.91 -2.26 17.20
C PHE A 77 6.07 -3.11 16.66
N LEU A 78 6.85 -2.59 15.72
CA LEU A 78 7.99 -3.34 15.16
C LEU A 78 9.06 -3.62 16.21
N ASN A 79 9.37 -2.68 17.09
CA ASN A 79 10.29 -2.91 18.20
C ASN A 79 9.80 -4.04 19.12
N GLY A 80 8.50 -4.05 19.44
CA GLY A 80 7.89 -5.14 20.20
C GLY A 80 8.03 -6.49 19.48
N ALA A 81 7.68 -6.53 18.19
CA ALA A 81 7.80 -7.74 17.38
C ALA A 81 9.26 -8.24 17.28
N ILE A 82 10.23 -7.34 17.16
CA ILE A 82 11.66 -7.69 17.12
C ILE A 82 12.12 -8.29 18.46
N ASN A 83 11.71 -7.70 19.58
CA ASN A 83 12.03 -8.22 20.90
C ASN A 83 11.42 -9.62 21.11
N GLU A 84 10.18 -9.82 20.68
CA GLU A 84 9.52 -11.15 20.72
C GLU A 84 10.24 -12.17 19.83
N MET A 85 10.63 -11.77 18.61
CA MET A 85 11.39 -12.61 17.69
C MET A 85 12.73 -13.05 18.30
N GLN A 86 13.44 -12.11 18.94
CA GLN A 86 14.73 -12.37 19.57
C GLN A 86 14.59 -13.27 20.80
N ALA A 87 13.66 -12.95 21.70
CA ALA A 87 13.45 -13.71 22.92
C ALA A 87 12.96 -15.14 22.65
N GLY A 88 12.11 -15.32 21.63
CA GLY A 88 11.54 -16.62 21.28
C GLY A 88 12.34 -17.44 20.27
N GLY A 89 13.46 -16.92 19.73
CA GLY A 89 14.17 -17.58 18.63
C GLY A 89 13.30 -17.78 17.38
N LEU A 90 12.35 -16.88 17.15
CA LEU A 90 11.35 -16.97 16.09
C LEU A 90 11.80 -16.27 14.80
N ALA A 91 13.04 -15.80 14.72
CA ALA A 91 13.58 -15.17 13.52
C ALA A 91 14.46 -16.12 12.72
N THR A 92 14.33 -16.09 11.40
CA THR A 92 15.38 -16.53 10.48
C THR A 92 16.19 -15.31 10.07
N LEU A 93 17.51 -15.42 10.21
CA LEU A 93 18.45 -14.39 9.77
C LEU A 93 19.01 -14.79 8.40
N SER A 94 18.99 -13.84 7.46
CA SER A 94 19.58 -14.03 6.14
C SER A 94 20.34 -12.79 5.70
N THR A 95 21.31 -12.97 4.81
CA THR A 95 22.01 -11.86 4.14
C THR A 95 21.35 -11.56 2.80
N GLN A 96 21.23 -10.28 2.47
CA GLN A 96 20.78 -9.81 1.18
C GLN A 96 21.96 -9.63 0.24
N MET A 97 21.71 -9.74 -1.07
CA MET A 97 22.69 -9.38 -2.10
C MET A 97 23.12 -7.92 -1.87
N GLY A 98 24.39 -7.70 -1.54
CA GLY A 98 24.91 -6.40 -1.08
C GLY A 98 25.28 -6.31 0.41
N GLY A 99 25.20 -7.41 1.17
CA GLY A 99 25.69 -7.48 2.55
C GLY A 99 24.75 -6.90 3.61
N GLY A 100 23.52 -6.56 3.22
CA GLY A 100 22.44 -6.21 4.15
C GLY A 100 22.02 -7.42 4.98
N GLY A 101 21.65 -7.20 6.25
CA GLY A 101 21.04 -8.25 7.08
C GLY A 101 19.51 -8.12 7.05
N MET A 102 18.82 -9.25 7.04
CA MET A 102 17.37 -9.34 7.14
C MET A 102 16.99 -10.32 8.25
N ALA A 103 16.07 -9.91 9.10
CA ALA A 103 15.43 -10.76 10.11
C ALA A 103 13.98 -11.01 9.70
N GLN A 104 13.62 -12.26 9.44
CA GLN A 104 12.28 -12.67 9.04
C GLN A 104 11.61 -13.43 10.17
N LEU A 105 10.37 -13.07 10.50
CA LEU A 105 9.54 -13.83 11.43
C LEU A 105 9.18 -15.21 10.83
N ASN A 106 9.50 -16.28 11.55
CA ASN A 106 9.14 -17.66 11.23
C ASN A 106 7.69 -17.95 11.61
N TYR A 107 6.76 -17.37 10.85
CA TYR A 107 5.33 -17.63 11.04
C TYR A 107 4.96 -19.03 10.53
N ARG A 108 4.48 -19.91 11.43
CA ARG A 108 4.05 -21.29 11.12
C ARG A 108 2.59 -21.42 10.68
N GLY A 109 1.85 -20.31 10.64
CA GLY A 109 0.44 -20.33 10.21
C GLY A 109 0.29 -20.38 8.69
N PRO A 110 -0.96 -20.42 8.18
CA PRO A 110 -1.23 -20.42 6.75
C PRO A 110 -0.68 -19.14 6.09
N LYS A 111 -0.24 -19.26 4.83
CA LYS A 111 0.15 -18.11 4.02
C LYS A 111 -1.03 -17.14 3.92
N ARG A 112 -0.76 -15.87 4.15
CA ARG A 112 -1.76 -14.80 4.02
C ARG A 112 -1.43 -13.95 2.81
N TYR A 113 -2.45 -13.62 2.04
CA TYR A 113 -2.34 -12.75 0.88
C TYR A 113 -3.23 -11.54 1.11
N LEU A 114 -2.89 -10.40 0.51
CA LEU A 114 -3.76 -9.24 0.58
C LEU A 114 -4.94 -9.41 -0.39
N PRO A 115 -6.17 -9.11 0.04
CA PRO A 115 -7.31 -9.11 -0.87
C PRO A 115 -7.07 -8.13 -2.03
N ALA A 116 -7.40 -8.55 -3.25
CA ALA A 116 -7.33 -7.67 -4.41
C ALA A 116 -8.18 -6.41 -4.24
N GLU A 117 -9.31 -6.53 -3.53
CA GLU A 117 -10.18 -5.41 -3.17
C GLU A 117 -9.42 -4.33 -2.40
N ASP A 118 -8.80 -4.69 -1.27
CA ASP A 118 -8.02 -3.77 -0.44
C ASP A 118 -6.90 -3.08 -1.25
N VAL A 119 -6.15 -3.85 -2.04
CA VAL A 119 -5.02 -3.33 -2.83
C VAL A 119 -5.50 -2.35 -3.90
N LEU A 120 -6.51 -2.72 -4.68
CA LEU A 120 -7.00 -1.91 -5.80
C LEU A 120 -7.78 -0.70 -5.32
N THR A 121 -8.61 -0.83 -4.27
CA THR A 121 -9.30 0.31 -3.65
C THR A 121 -8.29 1.34 -3.15
N GLN A 122 -7.26 0.92 -2.40
CA GLN A 122 -6.27 1.86 -1.88
C GLN A 122 -5.44 2.51 -3.00
N PHE A 123 -5.12 1.76 -4.06
CA PHE A 123 -4.47 2.34 -5.25
C PHE A 123 -5.34 3.41 -5.92
N CYS A 124 -6.62 3.10 -6.18
CA CYS A 124 -7.53 4.05 -6.82
C CYS A 124 -7.74 5.30 -5.97
N ALA A 125 -7.86 5.13 -4.64
CA ALA A 125 -7.91 6.24 -3.70
C ALA A 125 -6.64 7.10 -3.78
N ALA A 126 -5.46 6.48 -3.90
CA ALA A 126 -4.19 7.20 -4.07
C ALA A 126 -4.15 8.07 -5.33
N VAL A 127 -4.57 7.52 -6.46
CA VAL A 127 -4.63 8.24 -7.75
C VAL A 127 -5.61 9.41 -7.67
N ARG A 128 -6.80 9.18 -7.10
CA ARG A 128 -7.84 10.21 -6.96
C ARG A 128 -7.41 11.36 -6.06
N CYS A 129 -6.89 11.02 -4.88
CA CYS A 129 -6.39 11.98 -3.90
C CYS A 129 -5.02 12.59 -4.27
N SER A 130 -4.41 12.20 -5.40
CA SER A 130 -3.16 12.80 -5.84
C SER A 130 -3.35 14.29 -6.11
N GLY A 131 -2.39 15.12 -5.68
CA GLY A 131 -2.38 16.57 -5.95
C GLY A 131 -2.12 16.93 -7.41
N SER A 132 -2.20 15.97 -8.34
CA SER A 132 -2.07 16.25 -9.77
C SER A 132 -3.23 17.10 -10.27
N HIS A 133 -2.94 18.01 -11.21
CA HIS A 133 -3.94 18.85 -11.87
C HIS A 133 -4.84 18.08 -12.85
N LEU A 134 -4.76 16.75 -12.88
CA LEU A 134 -5.59 15.91 -13.72
C LEU A 134 -7.05 15.96 -13.23
N GLY A 135 -7.97 16.14 -14.19
CA GLY A 135 -9.41 16.09 -13.90
C GLY A 135 -9.84 14.73 -13.36
N PRO A 136 -10.96 14.67 -12.61
CA PRO A 136 -11.45 13.45 -11.98
C PRO A 136 -11.69 12.31 -13.00
N GLU A 137 -12.24 12.62 -14.17
CA GLU A 137 -12.47 11.64 -15.24
C GLU A 137 -11.16 11.01 -15.75
N ILE A 138 -10.08 11.80 -15.86
CA ILE A 138 -8.78 11.30 -16.29
C ILE A 138 -8.22 10.36 -15.22
N LYS A 139 -8.34 10.72 -13.94
CA LYS A 139 -7.91 9.89 -12.81
C LYS A 139 -8.67 8.55 -12.77
N ASP A 140 -9.97 8.57 -13.05
CA ASP A 140 -10.77 7.34 -13.17
C ASP A 140 -10.34 6.48 -14.36
N ASN A 141 -10.07 7.09 -15.52
CA ASN A 141 -9.56 6.38 -16.68
C ASN A 141 -8.19 5.73 -16.39
N VAL A 142 -7.30 6.40 -15.67
CA VAL A 142 -6.02 5.83 -15.22
C VAL A 142 -6.26 4.62 -14.33
N CYS A 143 -7.16 4.72 -13.36
CA CYS A 143 -7.52 3.59 -12.49
C CYS A 143 -8.04 2.39 -13.30
N ASN A 144 -8.95 2.64 -14.26
CA ASN A 144 -9.51 1.60 -15.13
C ASN A 144 -8.44 0.91 -15.96
N ILE A 145 -7.52 1.66 -16.57
CA ILE A 145 -6.41 1.11 -17.36
C ILE A 145 -5.54 0.21 -16.48
N VAL A 146 -5.17 0.66 -15.28
CA VAL A 146 -4.32 -0.11 -14.37
C VAL A 146 -5.06 -1.38 -13.89
N ILE A 147 -6.33 -1.27 -13.52
CA ILE A 147 -7.14 -2.44 -13.11
C ILE A 147 -7.22 -3.46 -14.26
N GLN A 148 -7.44 -3.03 -15.50
CA GLN A 148 -7.46 -3.93 -16.65
C GLN A 148 -6.14 -4.66 -16.85
N ARG A 149 -5.00 -3.97 -16.68
CA ARG A 149 -3.66 -4.57 -16.73
C ARG A 149 -3.39 -5.54 -15.59
N VAL A 150 -3.85 -5.22 -14.38
CA VAL A 150 -3.79 -6.17 -13.26
C VAL A 150 -4.61 -7.42 -13.56
N CYS A 151 -5.84 -7.24 -14.07
CA CYS A 151 -6.75 -8.35 -14.37
C CYS A 151 -6.24 -9.27 -15.47
N SER A 152 -5.33 -8.79 -16.35
CA SER A 152 -4.66 -9.64 -17.33
C SER A 152 -3.52 -10.47 -16.76
N MET A 153 -2.99 -10.11 -15.58
CA MET A 153 -1.90 -10.82 -14.89
C MET A 153 -2.37 -11.68 -13.72
N VAL A 154 -3.43 -11.24 -13.02
CA VAL A 154 -3.94 -11.87 -11.79
C VAL A 154 -5.45 -12.03 -11.90
N HIS A 155 -5.97 -13.19 -11.48
CA HIS A 155 -7.39 -13.41 -11.45
C HIS A 155 -8.06 -12.57 -10.35
N VAL A 156 -8.87 -11.59 -10.77
CA VAL A 156 -9.70 -10.78 -9.87
C VAL A 156 -11.17 -11.13 -10.11
N PRO A 157 -11.91 -11.60 -9.08
CA PRO A 157 -13.33 -11.90 -9.23
C PRO A 157 -14.14 -10.68 -9.68
N ARG A 158 -15.13 -10.91 -10.55
CA ARG A 158 -16.04 -9.82 -11.02
C ARG A 158 -16.77 -9.13 -9.87
N SER A 159 -17.09 -9.84 -8.79
CA SER A 159 -17.69 -9.27 -7.59
C SER A 159 -16.79 -8.22 -6.93
N THR A 160 -15.49 -8.48 -6.86
CA THR A 160 -14.49 -7.53 -6.35
C THR A 160 -14.39 -6.31 -7.24
N LEU A 161 -14.39 -6.48 -8.57
CA LEU A 161 -14.40 -5.34 -9.50
C LEU A 161 -15.64 -4.47 -9.32
N ALA A 162 -16.81 -5.09 -9.14
CA ALA A 162 -18.05 -4.35 -8.88
C ALA A 162 -18.01 -3.60 -7.55
N ALA A 163 -17.41 -4.18 -6.50
CA ALA A 163 -17.23 -3.52 -5.21
C ALA A 163 -16.31 -2.28 -5.34
N ILE A 164 -15.17 -2.40 -6.02
CA ILE A 164 -14.24 -1.30 -6.28
C ILE A 164 -14.93 -0.19 -7.07
N SER A 165 -15.72 -0.52 -8.10
CA SER A 165 -16.48 0.48 -8.87
C SER A 165 -17.52 1.21 -8.01
N LYS A 166 -18.20 0.49 -7.10
CA LYS A 166 -19.18 1.09 -6.19
C LYS A 166 -18.50 2.03 -5.19
N GLU A 167 -17.41 1.59 -4.57
CA GLU A 167 -16.64 2.40 -3.62
C GLU A 167 -16.02 3.63 -4.29
N SER A 168 -15.60 3.47 -5.54
CA SER A 168 -15.13 4.57 -6.39
C SER A 168 -16.19 5.65 -6.62
N CYS A 169 -17.46 5.27 -6.75
CA CYS A 169 -18.57 6.22 -6.88
C CYS A 169 -18.74 7.07 -5.61
N VAL A 170 -18.68 6.42 -4.44
CA VAL A 170 -18.84 7.08 -3.12
C VAL A 170 -17.69 8.07 -2.86
N LEU A 171 -16.45 7.68 -3.17
CA LEU A 171 -15.30 8.55 -2.96
C LEU A 171 -15.34 9.82 -3.84
N ARG A 172 -15.95 9.73 -5.04
CA ARG A 172 -16.14 10.89 -5.91
C ARG A 172 -17.11 11.90 -5.29
N GLU A 173 -18.24 11.43 -4.78
CA GLU A 173 -19.26 12.25 -4.12
C GLU A 173 -18.68 12.97 -2.88
N CYS A 174 -17.87 12.27 -2.07
CA CYS A 174 -17.20 12.86 -0.91
C CYS A 174 -16.16 13.94 -1.28
N ALA A 175 -15.42 13.76 -2.37
CA ALA A 175 -14.44 14.73 -2.85
C ALA A 175 -15.12 15.99 -3.39
N GLU A 176 -16.22 15.84 -4.14
CA GLU A 176 -17.03 16.95 -4.65
C GLU A 176 -17.69 17.74 -3.51
N ALA A 177 -18.24 17.05 -2.50
CA ALA A 177 -18.81 17.69 -1.32
C ALA A 177 -17.77 18.49 -0.52
N SER A 178 -16.55 17.96 -0.39
CA SER A 178 -15.45 18.65 0.31
C SER A 178 -14.95 19.88 -0.46
N ALA A 179 -14.93 19.83 -1.80
CA ALA A 179 -14.57 20.95 -2.65
C ALA A 179 -15.65 22.05 -2.67
N ALA A 180 -16.93 21.69 -2.65
CA ALA A 180 -18.03 22.65 -2.56
C ALA A 180 -18.01 23.40 -1.21
N TYR A 181 -17.67 22.71 -0.12
CA TYR A 181 -17.57 23.30 1.21
C TYR A 181 -16.42 24.31 1.31
N SER A 182 -15.24 24.00 0.75
CA SER A 182 -14.08 24.92 0.82
C SER A 182 -14.31 26.22 0.04
N VAL A 183 -15.01 26.18 -1.10
CA VAL A 183 -15.40 27.37 -1.87
C VAL A 183 -16.44 28.23 -1.16
N SER A 184 -17.34 27.64 -0.36
CA SER A 184 -18.34 28.38 0.41
C SER A 184 -17.78 29.09 1.67
N SER A 185 -16.57 28.73 2.10
CA SER A 185 -15.93 29.24 3.33
C SER A 185 -15.01 30.45 3.11
N SER A 186 -14.75 30.85 1.85
CA SER A 186 -14.11 32.13 1.54
C SER A 186 -15.12 33.27 1.76
N GLY A 187 -15.20 33.74 3.00
CA GLY A 187 -16.07 34.84 3.41
C GLY A 187 -15.85 36.11 2.57
N PRO A 188 -16.86 36.98 2.47
CA PRO A 188 -16.77 38.21 1.68
C PRO A 188 -15.59 39.06 2.18
N PRO A 189 -14.86 39.73 1.28
CA PRO A 189 -13.78 40.63 1.67
C PRO A 189 -14.40 41.71 2.57
N THR A 190 -13.94 41.78 3.82
CA THR A 190 -14.24 42.90 4.72
C THR A 190 -13.62 44.13 4.10
N GLY A 191 -14.43 44.89 3.39
CA GLY A 191 -14.04 46.17 2.83
C GLY A 191 -14.01 47.24 3.91
N SER A 192 -12.91 48.01 3.88
CA SER A 192 -12.68 49.33 4.48
C SER A 192 -12.34 49.37 5.97
#